data_AF-A0A2G2V0G7-F1
#
_entry.id   AF-A0A2G2V0G7-F1
#
_cell.length_a   1.000
_cell.length_b   1.000
_cell.length_c   1.000
_cell.angle_alpha   90.00
_cell.angle_beta   90.00
_cell.angle_gamma   90.00
#
_symmetry.space_group_name_H-M   'P 1'
#
loop_
_entity.id
_entity.type
_entity.pdbx_description
1 polymer ?
#
loop_
_entity_poly.entity_id
_entity_poly.type
_entity_poly.pdbx_seq_one_letter_code
_entity_poly.pdbx_strand_id
1 'polypeptide(L)' 'MVPEISESVQTMLERWKEHEGKEVNVFKDFGRLTTEVISRTAFGSSYMEGKHIFEMVAKLTAITVKNVYTVRFPGIR' A
#
# COMPACT_ATOMS: atom_id res chain seq x y z
N MET A 1 5.52 -12.56 -3.98
CA MET A 1 4.82 -11.60 -4.86
C MET A 1 3.69 -12.26 -5.65
N VAL A 2 3.97 -13.20 -6.56
CA VAL A 2 2.91 -13.87 -7.37
C VAL A 2 1.82 -14.53 -6.51
N PRO A 3 2.13 -15.26 -5.42
CA PRO A 3 1.10 -15.84 -4.55
C PRO A 3 0.20 -14.77 -3.90
N GLU A 4 0.79 -13.72 -3.32
CA GLU A 4 0.07 -12.60 -2.71
C GLU A 4 -0.85 -11.88 -3.70
N ILE A 5 -0.40 -11.69 -4.95
CA ILE A 5 -1.22 -11.11 -6.02
C ILE A 5 -2.41 -12.02 -6.32
N SER A 6 -2.18 -13.32 -6.48
CA SER A 6 -3.22 -14.30 -6.76
C SER A 6 -4.28 -14.33 -5.66
N GLU A 7 -3.86 -14.38 -4.40
CA GLU A 7 -4.77 -14.37 -3.25
C GLU A 7 -5.57 -13.06 -3.17
N SER A 8 -4.90 -11.91 -3.36
CA SER A 8 -5.57 -10.60 -3.33
C SER A 8 -6.62 -10.46 -4.43
N VAL A 9 -6.34 -10.97 -5.64
CA VAL A 9 -7.29 -11.01 -6.76
C VAL A 9 -8.44 -11.96 -6.44
N GLN A 10 -8.16 -13.13 -5.88
CA GLN A 10 -9.19 -14.09 -5.48
C GLN A 10 -10.17 -13.46 -4.48
N THR A 11 -9.68 -12.80 -3.43
CA THR A 11 -10.54 -12.10 -2.46
C THR A 11 -11.37 -10.99 -3.11
N MET A 12 -10.83 -10.27 -4.10
CA MET A 12 -11.62 -9.27 -4.85
C MET A 12 -12.76 -9.92 -5.62
N LEU A 13 -12.49 -11.01 -6.33
CA LEU A 13 -13.48 -11.75 -7.11
C LEU A 13 -14.56 -12.39 -6.23
N GLU A 14 -14.20 -12.87 -5.04
CA GLU A 14 -15.16 -13.38 -4.05
C GLU A 14 -16.17 -12.31 -3.64
N ARG A 15 -15.74 -11.06 -3.39
CA ARG A 15 -16.64 -9.94 -3.10
C ARG A 15 -17.55 -9.59 -4.28
N TRP A 16 -17.08 -9.76 -5.52
CA TRP A 16 -17.89 -9.52 -6.71
C TRP A 16 -19.02 -10.55 -6.85
N LYS A 17 -18.82 -11.79 -6.38
CA LYS A 17 -19.90 -12.79 -6.36
C LYS A 17 -21.08 -12.35 -5.50
N GLU A 18 -20.83 -11.60 -4.42
CA GLU A 18 -21.87 -11.03 -3.56
C GLU A 18 -22.67 -9.90 -4.22
N HIS A 19 -22.22 -9.38 -5.38
CA HIS A 19 -22.86 -8.28 -6.08
C HIS A 19 -23.95 -8.73 -7.08
N GLU A 20 -24.48 -9.97 -6.99
CA GLU A 20 -25.51 -10.59 -7.87
C GLU A 20 -26.26 -9.63 -8.81
N GLY A 21 -25.72 -9.42 -10.02
CA GLY A 21 -26.37 -8.64 -11.09
C GLY A 21 -26.25 -7.11 -11.00
N LYS A 22 -25.51 -6.58 -10.02
CA LYS A 22 -25.24 -5.15 -9.85
C LYS A 22 -23.96 -4.74 -10.57
N GLU A 23 -23.95 -3.52 -11.08
CA GLU A 23 -22.74 -2.93 -11.65
C GLU A 23 -21.67 -2.77 -10.57
N VAL A 24 -20.43 -3.12 -10.92
CA VAL A 24 -19.26 -2.97 -10.05
C VAL A 24 -18.39 -1.86 -10.57
N ASN A 25 -17.97 -0.96 -9.69
CA ASN A 25 -16.99 0.06 -10.03
C ASN A 25 -15.58 -0.55 -10.02
N VAL A 26 -15.19 -1.11 -11.17
CA VAL A 26 -13.90 -1.79 -11.36
C VAL A 26 -12.72 -0.88 -11.06
N PHE A 27 -12.80 0.42 -11.40
CA PHE A 27 -11.74 1.38 -11.12
C PHE A 27 -11.44 1.50 -9.62
N LYS A 28 -12.49 1.62 -8.80
CA LYS A 28 -12.35 1.70 -7.35
C LYS A 28 -11.79 0.41 -6.74
N ASP A 29 -12.25 -0.74 -7.22
CA ASP A 29 -11.79 -2.04 -6.72
C ASP A 29 -10.35 -2.36 -7.13
N PHE A 30 -9.93 -1.96 -8.34
CA PHE A 30 -8.53 -2.07 -8.76
C PHE A 30 -7.61 -1.19 -7.92
N GLY A 31 -8.05 0.00 -7.54
CA GLY A 31 -7.33 0.85 -6.58
C GLY A 31 -7.13 0.11 -5.25
N ARG A 32 -8.20 -0.47 -4.70
CA ARG A 32 -8.14 -1.26 -3.46
C ARG A 32 -7.24 -2.51 -3.59
N LEU A 33 -7.35 -3.23 -4.70
CA LEU A 33 -6.51 -4.40 -4.99
C LEU A 33 -5.03 -4.01 -5.05
N THR A 34 -4.69 -2.91 -5.70
CA THR A 34 -3.32 -2.42 -5.81
C THR A 34 -2.73 -2.16 -4.43
N THR A 35 -3.48 -1.48 -3.54
CA THR A 35 -3.02 -1.21 -2.18
C THR A 35 -2.85 -2.48 -1.37
N GLU A 36 -3.75 -3.46 -1.52
CA GLU A 36 -3.65 -4.76 -0.84
C GLU A 36 -2.42 -5.55 -1.31
N VAL A 37 -2.19 -5.60 -2.62
CA VAL A 37 -1.00 -6.24 -3.21
C VAL A 37 0.28 -5.60 -2.71
N ILE A 38 0.40 -4.27 -2.74
CA ILE A 38 1.60 -3.59 -2.24
C ILE A 38 1.80 -3.89 -0.77
N SER A 39 0.73 -3.87 0.03
CA SER A 39 0.83 -4.10 1.48
C SER A 39 1.33 -5.51 1.78
N ARG A 40 0.73 -6.53 1.15
CA ARG A 40 1.11 -7.92 1.35
C ARG A 40 2.51 -8.23 0.82
N THR A 41 2.89 -7.61 -0.29
CA THR A 41 4.19 -7.89 -0.93
C THR A 41 5.35 -7.12 -0.33
N ALA A 42 5.15 -5.86 0.05
CA ALA A 42 6.20 -5.02 0.62
C ALA A 42 6.32 -5.20 2.15
N PHE A 43 5.20 -5.43 2.84
CA PHE A 43 5.16 -5.46 4.30
C PHE A 43 4.74 -6.81 4.89
N GLY A 44 4.29 -7.77 4.06
CA GLY A 44 3.87 -9.08 4.55
C GLY A 44 2.53 -9.06 5.31
N SER A 45 1.76 -7.97 5.22
CA SER A 45 0.49 -7.78 5.93
C SER A 45 -0.59 -7.24 5.00
N SER A 46 -1.86 -7.35 5.38
CA SER A 46 -2.94 -6.70 4.64
C SER A 46 -2.79 -5.16 4.64
N TYR A 47 -3.51 -4.46 3.75
CA TYR A 47 -3.52 -3.00 3.79
C TYR A 47 -4.06 -2.44 5.11
N MET A 48 -5.10 -3.07 5.68
CA MET A 48 -5.68 -2.63 6.93
C MET A 48 -4.71 -2.76 8.10
N GLU A 49 -3.95 -3.85 8.17
CA GLU A 49 -2.89 -4.05 9.18
C GLU A 49 -1.68 -3.16 8.92
N GLY A 50 -1.34 -2.97 7.64
CA GLY A 50 -0.16 -2.23 7.17
C GLY A 50 -0.36 -0.71 7.09
N LYS A 51 -1.58 -0.19 7.32
CA LYS A 51 -1.87 1.25 7.19
C LYS A 51 -0.93 2.11 8.05
N HIS A 52 -0.65 1.68 9.28
CA HIS A 52 0.26 2.41 10.17
C HIS A 52 1.69 2.49 9.60
N ILE A 53 2.12 1.49 8.81
CA ILE A 53 3.45 1.46 8.16
C ILE A 53 3.51 2.56 7.11
N PHE A 54 2.50 2.70 6.25
CA PHE A 54 2.43 3.81 5.29
C PHE A 54 2.46 5.17 5.97
N GLU A 55 1.73 5.34 7.07
CA GLU A 55 1.73 6.58 7.84
C GLU A 55 3.10 6.88 8.46
N MET A 56 3.79 5.86 8.99
CA MET A 56 5.15 6.01 9.51
C MET A 56 6.16 6.33 8.40
N VAL A 57 6.09 5.66 7.25
CA VAL A 57 6.94 5.95 6.09
C VAL A 57 6.73 7.39 5.64
N ALA A 58 5.48 7.85 5.51
CA ALA A 58 5.18 9.23 5.13
C ALA A 58 5.73 10.25 6.13
N LYS A 59 5.59 9.99 7.44
CA LYS A 59 6.18 10.84 8.50
C LYS A 59 7.70 10.88 8.41
N LEU A 60 8.34 9.72 8.24
CA LEU A 60 9.79 9.61 8.10
C LEU A 60 10.26 10.38 6.87
N THR A 61 9.62 10.20 5.71
CA THR A 61 9.94 10.93 4.47
C THR A 61 9.82 12.44 4.67
N ALA A 62 8.76 12.92 5.33
CA ALA A 62 8.60 14.35 5.61
C ALA A 62 9.73 14.92 6.48
N ILE A 63 10.14 14.19 7.53
CA ILE A 63 11.26 14.56 8.40
C ILE A 63 12.58 14.54 7.61
N THR A 64 12.83 13.49 6.83
CA THR A 64 14.03 13.34 6.02
C THR A 64 14.14 14.48 5.00
N VAL A 65 13.07 14.81 4.28
CA VAL A 65 13.06 15.92 3.31
C VAL A 65 13.35 17.26 4.00
N LYS A 66 12.75 17.51 5.17
CA LYS A 66 13.02 18.73 5.96
C LYS A 66 14.49 18.83 6.36
N ASN A 67 15.13 17.69 6.64
CA ASN A 67 16.49 17.65 7.16
C ASN A 67 17.56 17.43 6.08
N VAL A 68 17.19 17.11 4.84
CA VAL A 68 18.14 16.70 3.79
C VAL A 68 19.19 17.77 3.48
N TYR A 69 18.86 19.05 3.69
CA TYR A 69 19.77 20.19 3.48
C TYR A 69 20.35 20.77 4.78
N THR A 70 19.90 20.33 5.96
CA THR A 70 20.45 20.76 7.25
C THR A 70 21.44 19.77 7.85
N VAL A 71 21.54 18.55 7.31
CA VAL A 71 22.60 17.60 7.66
C VAL A 71 23.92 18.10 7.09
N ARG A 72 24.65 18.88 7.89
CA ARG A 72 26.05 19.21 7.63
C ARG A 72 26.87 17.95 7.82
N PHE A 73 27.41 17.39 6.74
CA PHE A 73 28.32 16.25 6.85
C PHE A 73 29.50 16.64 7.75
N PRO A 74 29.81 15.87 8.81
CA PRO A 74 30.98 16.13 9.62
C PRO A 74 32.21 16.09 8.70
N GLY A 75 32.90 17.23 8.54
CA GLY A 75 34.10 17.36 7.71
C GLY A 75 33.94 18.14 6.39
N ILE A 76 32.72 18.51 5.97
CA ILE A 76 32.52 19.44 4.85
C ILE A 76 32.15 20.81 5.44
N ARG A 77 33.06 21.78 5.26
CA ARG A 77 32.92 23.14 5.78
C ARG A 77 32.12 24.00 4.82
#